data_AF-A0A535QDU3-F1
#
_entry.id   AF-A0A535QDU3-F1
#
_cell.length_a   1.000
_cell.length_b   1.000
_cell.length_c   1.000
_cell.angle_alpha   90.00
_cell.angle_beta   90.00
_cell.angle_gamma   90.00
#
_symmetry.space_group_name_H-M   'P 1'
#
loop_
_entity.id
_entity.type
_entity.pdbx_description
1 polymer ?
#
loop_
_entity_poly.entity_id
_entity_poly.type
_entity_poly.pdbx_seq_one_letter_code
_entity_poly.pdbx_strand_id
1 'polypeptide(L)'
;MTRTVSTIDLAQARRIVDRGLELAGADKGKPVVIAVSDHGGDLVAFARMDGAPLRSVRIAINKAYTAARALATTQELAARLREAGRDVQVYGDPAFTLFPGGAPVRSGAETVIGAVGISGRSAEDDQSLADRIATA
;
A
#
# COMPACT_ATOMS: atom_id res chain seq x y z
N MET A 1 -11.06 29.60 -1.65
CA MET A 1 -11.26 28.84 -0.38
C MET A 1 -10.38 27.61 -0.44
N THR A 2 -9.51 27.41 0.54
CA THR A 2 -8.64 26.22 0.61
C THR A 2 -9.31 25.17 1.49
N ARG A 3 -9.42 23.92 1.02
CA ARG A 3 -9.94 22.80 1.81
C ARG A 3 -8.75 22.05 2.43
N THR A 4 -8.75 21.89 3.74
CA THR A 4 -7.76 21.06 4.43
C THR A 4 -8.10 19.58 4.24
N VAL A 5 -7.11 18.77 3.83
CA VAL A 5 -7.25 17.32 3.70
C VAL A 5 -6.42 16.67 4.81
N SER A 6 -7.03 15.76 5.57
CA SER A 6 -6.31 14.96 6.57
C SER A 6 -5.38 14.00 5.85
N THR A 7 -4.13 13.94 6.29
CA THR A 7 -3.09 13.13 5.64
C THR A 7 -2.18 12.49 6.68
N ILE A 8 -1.61 11.34 6.35
CA ILE A 8 -0.65 10.66 7.20
C ILE A 8 0.57 11.57 7.45
N ASP A 9 0.99 11.69 8.70
CA ASP A 9 2.25 12.34 9.04
C ASP A 9 3.41 11.32 9.05
N LEU A 10 4.64 11.83 9.16
CA LEU A 10 5.83 10.99 9.19
C LEU A 10 5.87 10.04 10.40
N ALA A 11 5.33 10.46 11.55
CA ALA A 11 5.34 9.64 12.76
C ALA A 11 4.39 8.45 12.63
N GLN A 12 3.19 8.67 12.09
CA GLN A 12 2.24 7.63 11.71
C GLN A 12 2.84 6.68 10.67
N ALA A 13 3.43 7.22 9.60
CA ALA A 13 4.03 6.40 8.54
C ALA A 13 5.16 5.52 9.05
N ARG A 14 6.02 6.03 9.96
CA ARG A 14 7.07 5.24 10.61
C ARG A 14 6.51 4.11 11.48
N ARG A 15 5.47 4.38 12.28
CA ARG A 15 4.83 3.34 13.10
C ARG A 15 4.28 2.20 12.24
N ILE A 16 3.68 2.51 11.09
CA ILE A 16 3.18 1.50 10.14
C ILE A 16 4.33 0.66 9.60
N VAL A 17 5.43 1.31 9.18
CA VAL A 17 6.63 0.61 8.70
C VAL A 17 7.21 -0.30 9.78
N ASP A 18 7.44 0.22 10.98
CA ASP A 18 8.02 -0.53 12.09
C ASP A 18 7.15 -1.74 12.47
N ARG A 19 5.82 -1.54 12.51
CA ARG A 19 4.87 -2.64 12.76
C ARG A 19 4.93 -3.70 11.67
N GLY A 20 5.03 -3.30 10.41
CA GLY A 20 5.16 -4.25 9.29
C GLY A 20 6.47 -5.03 9.33
N LEU A 21 7.58 -4.38 9.70
CA LEU A 21 8.87 -5.03 9.88
C LEU A 21 8.86 -6.04 11.03
N GLU A 22 8.24 -5.69 12.16
CA GLU A 22 8.06 -6.59 13.30
C GLU A 22 7.28 -7.86 12.90
N LEU A 23 6.11 -7.68 12.25
CA LEU A 23 5.27 -8.79 11.84
C LEU A 23 5.94 -9.68 10.79
N ALA A 24 6.60 -9.08 9.79
CA ALA A 24 7.30 -9.83 8.74
C ALA A 24 8.55 -10.55 9.28
N GLY A 25 9.21 -10.01 10.30
CA GLY A 25 10.35 -10.66 10.95
C GLY A 25 9.95 -11.84 11.85
N ALA A 26 8.76 -11.79 12.44
CA ALA A 26 8.30 -12.79 13.40
C ALA A 26 7.81 -14.12 12.76
N ASP A 27 7.34 -14.09 11.52
CA ASP A 27 6.65 -15.24 10.90
C ASP A 27 7.57 -16.20 10.11
N LYS A 28 8.90 -15.99 10.15
CA LYS A 28 9.91 -16.74 9.36
C LYS A 28 9.64 -16.76 7.85
N GLY A 29 8.80 -15.85 7.35
CA GLY A 29 8.48 -15.70 5.94
C GLY A 29 9.60 -15.04 5.14
N LYS A 30 9.40 -14.92 3.82
CA LYS A 30 10.36 -14.22 2.94
C LYS A 30 10.44 -12.73 3.32
N PRO A 31 11.61 -12.09 3.18
CA PRO A 31 11.78 -10.66 3.43
C PRO A 31 10.93 -9.82 2.46
N VAL A 32 10.39 -8.70 2.96
CA VAL A 32 9.50 -7.81 2.21
C VAL A 32 10.04 -6.39 2.07
N VAL A 33 9.44 -5.65 1.15
CA VAL A 33 9.49 -4.20 1.03
C VAL A 33 8.17 -3.62 1.52
N ILE A 34 8.25 -2.53 2.27
CA ILE A 34 7.12 -1.78 2.82
C ILE A 34 7.24 -0.33 2.34
N ALA A 35 6.18 0.19 1.73
CA ALA A 35 6.05 1.59 1.33
C ALA A 35 4.79 2.17 1.95
N VAL A 36 4.87 3.38 2.47
CA VAL A 36 3.73 4.14 3.00
C VAL A 36 3.65 5.45 2.27
N SER A 37 2.47 5.76 1.74
CA SER A 37 2.17 6.99 1.03
C SER A 37 1.17 7.87 1.78
N ASP A 38 1.17 9.16 1.46
CA ASP A 38 0.16 10.11 1.90
C ASP A 38 -1.16 9.94 1.15
N HIS A 39 -2.15 10.78 1.46
CA HIS A 39 -3.47 10.75 0.81
C HIS A 39 -3.41 11.01 -0.71
N GLY A 40 -2.36 11.70 -1.18
CA GLY A 40 -2.10 11.98 -2.59
C GLY A 40 -1.47 10.80 -3.32
N GLY A 41 -0.92 9.83 -2.59
CA GLY A 41 -0.18 8.69 -3.12
C GLY A 41 1.34 8.90 -3.11
N ASP A 42 1.83 10.03 -2.61
CA ASP A 42 3.26 10.33 -2.56
C ASP A 42 3.94 9.63 -1.39
N LEU A 43 5.16 9.12 -1.61
CA LEU A 43 5.90 8.32 -0.65
C LEU A 43 6.30 9.14 0.58
N VAL A 44 5.93 8.65 1.78
CA VAL A 44 6.26 9.27 3.07
C VAL A 44 7.31 8.47 3.84
N ALA A 45 7.16 7.14 3.86
CA ALA A 45 8.09 6.24 4.54
C ALA A 45 8.29 4.95 3.73
N PHE A 46 9.47 4.35 3.89
CA PHE A 46 9.87 3.18 3.12
C PHE A 46 10.88 2.35 3.90
N ALA A 47 10.73 1.02 3.84
CA ALA A 47 11.74 0.09 4.31
C ALA A 47 11.86 -1.11 3.38
N ARG A 48 13.08 -1.62 3.23
CA ARG A 48 13.37 -2.86 2.52
C ARG A 48 14.15 -3.76 3.45
N MET A 49 13.58 -4.92 3.77
CA MET A 49 14.30 -5.95 4.51
C MET A 49 15.48 -6.49 3.69
N ASP A 50 16.55 -6.87 4.37
CA ASP A 50 17.67 -7.54 3.74
C ASP A 50 17.23 -8.84 3.06
N GLY A 51 17.76 -9.09 1.86
CA GLY A 51 17.37 -10.23 1.03
C GLY A 51 16.02 -10.08 0.31
N ALA A 52 15.26 -9.00 0.52
CA ALA A 52 14.03 -8.75 -0.24
C ALA A 52 14.33 -8.55 -1.74
N PRO A 53 13.49 -9.06 -2.66
CA PRO A 53 13.72 -8.95 -4.09
C PRO A 53 13.82 -7.49 -4.56
N LEU A 54 14.84 -7.15 -5.38
CA LEU A 54 15.03 -5.76 -5.84
C LEU A 54 13.84 -5.19 -6.61
N ARG A 55 13.15 -6.03 -7.40
CA ARG A 55 11.93 -5.64 -8.13
C ARG A 55 10.80 -5.15 -7.21
N SER A 56 10.78 -5.61 -5.95
CA SER A 56 9.73 -5.29 -4.99
C SER A 56 9.74 -3.84 -4.54
N VAL A 57 10.85 -3.10 -4.73
CA VAL A 57 10.96 -1.67 -4.39
C VAL A 57 9.89 -0.85 -5.08
N ARG A 58 9.88 -0.87 -6.43
CA ARG A 58 8.91 -0.10 -7.20
C ARG A 58 7.50 -0.66 -7.07
N ILE A 59 7.37 -1.99 -6.96
CA ILE A 59 6.07 -2.65 -6.82
C ILE A 59 5.38 -2.21 -5.52
N ALA A 60 6.09 -2.20 -4.38
CA ALA A 60 5.53 -1.75 -3.11
C ALA A 60 5.08 -0.28 -3.16
N ILE A 61 5.90 0.60 -3.74
CA ILE A 61 5.57 2.02 -3.93
C ILE A 61 4.31 2.17 -4.77
N ASN A 62 4.23 1.48 -5.92
CA ASN A 62 3.07 1.54 -6.81
C ASN A 62 1.80 0.94 -6.17
N LYS A 63 1.92 -0.08 -5.33
CA LYS A 63 0.80 -0.64 -4.55
C LYS A 63 0.25 0.37 -3.54
N ALA A 64 1.13 1.06 -2.79
CA ALA A 64 0.73 2.13 -1.88
C ALA A 64 0.06 3.29 -2.65
N TYR A 65 0.71 3.77 -3.71
CA TYR A 65 0.17 4.78 -4.62
C TYR A 65 -1.24 4.41 -5.10
N THR A 66 -1.39 3.20 -5.65
CA THR A 66 -2.68 2.75 -6.18
C THR A 66 -3.75 2.71 -5.10
N ALA A 67 -3.43 2.18 -3.92
CA ALA A 67 -4.41 2.07 -2.85
C ALA A 67 -4.85 3.45 -2.31
N ALA A 68 -3.95 4.42 -2.25
CA ALA A 68 -4.28 5.81 -1.89
C ALA A 68 -5.19 6.44 -2.95
N ARG A 69 -4.85 6.33 -4.25
CA ARG A 69 -5.59 6.96 -5.35
C ARG A 69 -6.94 6.29 -5.64
N ALA A 70 -7.02 4.98 -5.47
CA ALA A 70 -8.23 4.19 -5.69
C ALA A 70 -9.17 4.18 -4.48
N LEU A 71 -8.70 4.65 -3.31
CA LEU A 71 -9.43 4.61 -2.03
C LEU A 71 -9.91 3.19 -1.67
N ALA A 72 -9.16 2.19 -2.12
CA ALA A 72 -9.50 0.77 -2.07
C ALA A 72 -8.21 -0.05 -2.04
N THR A 73 -8.29 -1.32 -1.64
CA THR A 73 -7.12 -2.20 -1.81
C THR A 73 -6.83 -2.42 -3.30
N THR A 74 -5.58 -2.74 -3.63
CA THR A 74 -5.22 -3.12 -5.01
C THR A 74 -5.99 -4.37 -5.46
N GLN A 75 -6.34 -5.26 -4.53
CA GLN A 75 -7.15 -6.45 -4.80
C GLN A 75 -8.60 -6.10 -5.12
N GLU A 76 -9.22 -5.20 -4.35
CA GLU A 76 -10.58 -4.69 -4.61
C GLU A 76 -10.66 -3.97 -5.96
N LEU A 77 -9.66 -3.14 -6.28
CA LEU A 77 -9.58 -2.48 -7.58
C LEU A 77 -9.51 -3.50 -8.72
N ALA A 78 -8.67 -4.53 -8.57
CA ALA A 78 -8.55 -5.60 -9.56
C ALA A 78 -9.88 -6.34 -9.80
N ALA A 79 -10.64 -6.60 -8.73
CA ALA A 79 -11.97 -7.21 -8.83
C ALA A 79 -12.96 -6.31 -9.60
N ARG A 80 -13.05 -5.03 -9.23
CA ARG A 80 -13.94 -4.04 -9.87
C ARG A 80 -13.66 -3.89 -11.37
N LEU A 81 -12.38 -3.81 -11.76
CA LEU A 81 -12.02 -3.69 -13.18
C LEU A 81 -12.32 -4.96 -13.97
N ARG A 82 -12.09 -6.14 -13.37
CA ARG A 82 -12.45 -7.43 -13.98
C ARG A 82 -13.95 -7.53 -14.22
N GLU A 83 -14.76 -7.19 -13.22
CA GLU A 83 -16.23 -7.18 -13.33
C GLU A 83 -16.73 -6.21 -14.41
N ALA A 84 -16.08 -5.06 -14.53
CA ALA A 84 -16.38 -4.06 -15.55
C ALA A 84 -15.84 -4.41 -16.96
N GLY A 85 -15.04 -5.47 -17.11
CA GLY A 85 -14.35 -5.78 -18.36
C GLY A 85 -13.43 -4.63 -18.81
N ARG A 86 -12.67 -4.06 -17.88
CA ARG A 86 -11.74 -2.94 -18.12
C ARG A 86 -10.32 -3.31 -17.69
N ASP A 87 -9.34 -2.73 -18.36
CA ASP A 87 -7.94 -2.80 -17.97
C ASP A 87 -7.55 -1.61 -17.08
N VAL A 88 -6.45 -1.73 -16.33
CA VAL A 88 -5.90 -0.64 -15.51
C VAL A 88 -5.55 0.62 -16.32
N GLN A 89 -5.31 0.50 -17.64
CA GLN A 89 -5.04 1.65 -18.52
C GLN A 89 -6.15 2.71 -18.52
N VAL A 90 -7.37 2.40 -18.07
CA VAL A 90 -8.46 3.40 -17.95
C VAL A 90 -8.11 4.58 -17.05
N TYR A 91 -7.14 4.42 -16.15
CA TYR A 91 -6.65 5.49 -15.29
C TYR A 91 -5.68 6.45 -16.00
N GLY A 92 -5.13 6.07 -17.16
CA GLY A 92 -4.15 6.90 -17.90
C GLY A 92 -2.84 7.12 -17.14
N ASP A 93 -2.57 6.31 -16.11
CA ASP A 93 -1.45 6.47 -15.20
C ASP A 93 -0.69 5.16 -15.03
N PRO A 94 0.60 5.10 -15.45
CA PRO A 94 1.40 3.89 -15.42
C PRO A 94 1.81 3.46 -13.99
N ALA A 95 1.60 4.29 -12.97
CA ALA A 95 1.87 3.94 -11.58
C ALA A 95 0.80 3.00 -11.00
N PHE A 96 -0.40 2.96 -11.57
CA PHE A 96 -1.46 2.06 -11.12
C PHE A 96 -1.09 0.60 -11.32
N THR A 97 -1.37 -0.23 -10.32
CA THR A 97 -1.17 -1.68 -10.37
C THR A 97 -2.33 -2.44 -9.76
N LEU A 98 -2.65 -3.59 -10.36
CA LEU A 98 -3.70 -4.50 -9.88
C LEU A 98 -3.14 -5.66 -9.05
N PHE A 99 -1.84 -5.62 -8.75
CA PHE A 99 -1.20 -6.70 -8.00
C PHE A 99 -1.50 -6.56 -6.49
N PRO A 100 -2.10 -7.57 -5.83
CA PRO A 100 -2.49 -7.50 -4.41
C PRO A 100 -1.31 -7.17 -3.48
N GLY A 101 -1.58 -6.45 -2.39
CA GLY A 101 -0.57 -5.97 -1.43
C GLY A 101 -0.60 -4.48 -1.15
N GLY A 102 -1.54 -3.72 -1.73
CA GLY A 102 -1.81 -2.34 -1.37
C GLY A 102 -3.08 -2.22 -0.53
N ALA A 103 -3.05 -1.45 0.55
CA ALA A 103 -4.19 -1.20 1.43
C ALA A 103 -4.25 0.27 1.87
N PRO A 104 -5.43 0.92 1.84
CA PRO A 104 -5.60 2.30 2.29
C PRO A 104 -5.57 2.39 3.82
N VAL A 105 -4.85 3.39 4.35
CA VAL A 105 -4.81 3.73 5.77
C VAL A 105 -5.95 4.69 6.07
N ARG A 106 -6.82 4.33 7.01
CA ARG A 106 -8.01 5.13 7.36
C ARG A 106 -7.91 5.76 8.74
N SER A 107 -8.38 7.00 8.83
CA SER A 107 -8.71 7.69 10.07
C SER A 107 -10.22 7.56 10.33
N GLY A 108 -10.59 6.82 11.37
CA GLY A 108 -12.00 6.50 11.65
C GLY A 108 -12.61 5.55 10.61
N ALA A 109 -13.93 5.60 10.44
CA ALA A 109 -14.65 4.64 9.62
C ALA A 109 -14.42 4.79 8.09
N GLU A 110 -14.15 6.00 7.60
CA GLU A 110 -14.24 6.26 6.15
C GLU A 110 -13.08 7.08 5.56
N THR A 111 -12.38 7.91 6.34
CA THR A 111 -11.43 8.86 5.75
C THR A 111 -10.09 8.20 5.46
N VAL A 112 -9.78 7.96 4.19
CA VAL A 112 -8.43 7.54 3.75
C VAL A 112 -7.47 8.71 3.91
N ILE A 113 -6.43 8.52 4.72
CA ILE A 113 -5.39 9.53 4.99
C ILE A 113 -4.04 9.18 4.34
N GLY A 114 -3.95 7.99 3.74
CA GLY A 114 -2.74 7.47 3.11
C GLY A 114 -2.93 6.02 2.70
N ALA A 115 -1.85 5.34 2.38
CA ALA A 115 -1.89 3.91 2.06
C ALA A 115 -0.56 3.23 2.36
N VAL A 116 -0.62 1.91 2.46
CA VAL A 116 0.54 1.03 2.59
C VAL A 116 0.61 0.07 1.42
N GLY A 117 1.82 -0.25 1.00
CA GLY A 117 2.12 -1.21 -0.05
C GLY A 117 3.21 -2.18 0.39
N ILE A 118 2.94 -3.48 0.27
CA ILE A 118 3.85 -4.58 0.60
C ILE A 118 4.26 -5.31 -0.66
N SER A 119 5.54 -5.65 -0.80
CA SER A 119 5.99 -6.57 -1.84
C SER A 119 7.15 -7.44 -1.42
N GLY A 120 7.04 -8.75 -1.67
CA GLY A 120 8.15 -9.69 -1.51
C GLY A 120 7.73 -11.15 -1.34
N ARG A 121 6.45 -11.38 -1.01
CA ARG A 121 5.87 -12.71 -0.78
C ARG A 121 4.87 -13.09 -1.88
N SER A 122 4.00 -14.06 -1.59
CA SER A 122 2.82 -14.32 -2.41
C SER A 122 1.89 -13.11 -2.41
N ALA A 123 1.00 -13.02 -3.39
CA ALA A 123 0.06 -11.90 -3.48
C ALA A 123 -0.88 -11.86 -2.25
N GLU A 124 -1.28 -13.04 -1.77
CA GLU A 124 -2.13 -13.25 -0.62
C GLU A 124 -1.43 -12.83 0.68
N ASP A 125 -0.15 -13.21 0.85
CA ASP A 125 0.64 -12.83 2.03
C ASP A 125 0.94 -11.32 2.06
N ASP A 126 1.29 -10.75 0.90
CA ASP A 126 1.51 -9.30 0.76
C ASP A 126 0.24 -8.53 1.14
N GLN A 127 -0.94 -8.95 0.65
CA GLN A 127 -2.22 -8.30 0.97
C GLN A 127 -2.59 -8.47 2.45
N SER A 128 -2.47 -9.69 2.99
CA SER A 128 -2.76 -9.96 4.40
C SER A 128 -1.90 -9.11 5.34
N LEU A 129 -0.61 -8.96 5.03
CA LEU A 129 0.27 -8.08 5.83
C LEU A 129 -0.10 -6.61 5.66
N ALA A 130 -0.41 -6.15 4.44
CA ALA A 130 -0.85 -4.78 4.19
C ALA A 130 -2.10 -4.43 5.02
N ASP A 131 -3.12 -5.29 4.99
CA ASP A 131 -4.39 -5.06 5.72
C ASP A 131 -4.17 -5.00 7.23
N ARG A 132 -3.27 -5.84 7.77
CA ARG A 132 -2.95 -5.88 9.21
C ARG A 132 -2.22 -4.64 9.73
N ILE A 133 -1.56 -3.89 8.85
CA ILE A 133 -0.78 -2.70 9.25
C ILE A 133 -1.36 -1.39 8.72
N ALA A 134 -2.47 -1.42 7.97
CA ALA A 134 -3.14 -0.25 7.40
C ALA A 134 -3.97 0.54 8.44
N THR A 135 -3.39 0.79 9.61
CA THR A 135 -4.01 1.48 10.76
C THR A 135 -3.08 2.58 11.27
N ALA A 136 -3.61 3.80 11.48
CA ALA A 136 -2.84 4.98 11.90
C ALA A 136 -2.57 5.08 13.40
#